data_AF-A0A961PBD4-F1
#
_entry.id   AF-A0A961PBD4-F1
#
_cell.length_a   1.000
_cell.length_b   1.000
_cell.length_c   1.000
_cell.angle_alpha   90.00
_cell.angle_beta   90.00
_cell.angle_gamma   90.00
#
_symmetry.space_group_name_H-M   'P 1'
#
loop_
_entity.id
_entity.type
_entity.pdbx_description
1 polymer ?
#
loop_
_entity_poly.entity_id
_entity_poly.type
_entity_poly.pdbx_seq_one_letter_code
_entity_poly.pdbx_strand_id
1 'polypeptide(L)'
;MHSPGIAPPIHDSAPGAPGIDARWTSSAKNGVGTALSAASPVWFTLSHGILNEIYYPRVDSACTRDFGLVVTVSGGYFSEEKR
;
A
#
# COMPACT_ATOMS: atom_id res chain seq x y z
N MET A 1 48.32 18.66 2.84
CA MET A 1 47.74 17.41 3.36
C MET A 1 46.23 17.59 3.36
N HIS A 2 45.53 16.87 2.48
CA HIS A 2 44.08 16.94 2.31
C HIS A 2 43.41 16.13 3.43
N SER A 3 42.46 16.72 4.16
CA SER A 3 41.60 15.96 5.10
C SER A 3 40.78 14.93 4.33
N PRO A 4 40.60 13.69 4.84
CA PRO A 4 39.65 12.75 4.26
C PRO A 4 38.23 13.27 4.52
N GLY A 5 37.46 13.44 3.44
CA GLY A 5 36.05 13.81 3.53
C GLY A 5 35.25 12.70 4.21
N ILE A 6 34.41 13.08 5.18
CA ILE A 6 33.44 12.19 5.80
C ILE A 6 32.45 11.75 4.71
N ALA A 7 32.39 10.44 4.43
CA ALA A 7 31.37 9.89 3.56
C ALA A 7 29.98 10.15 4.17
N PRO A 8 28.97 10.52 3.36
CA PRO A 8 27.61 10.70 3.86
C PRO A 8 27.12 9.40 4.53
N PRO A 9 26.30 9.47 5.59
CA PRO A 9 25.79 8.29 6.25
C PRO A 9 25.05 7.42 5.23
N ILE A 10 25.44 6.15 5.16
CA ILE A 10 24.64 5.13 4.49
C ILE A 10 23.28 5.10 5.18
N HIS A 11 22.22 5.45 4.47
CA HIS A 11 20.88 5.19 4.97
C HIS A 11 20.73 3.67 5.00
N ASP A 12 20.76 3.08 6.20
CA ASP A 12 20.49 1.66 6.37
C ASP A 12 19.15 1.35 5.71
N SER A 13 19.19 0.55 4.64
CA SER A 13 17.99 0.10 3.96
C SER A 13 17.17 -0.77 4.91
N ALA A 14 15.84 -0.65 4.85
CA ALA A 14 14.98 -1.51 5.66
C ALA A 14 15.36 -2.99 5.45
N PRO A 15 15.49 -3.79 6.52
CA PRO A 15 15.85 -5.20 6.39
C PRO A 15 14.74 -5.97 5.66
N GLY A 16 15.09 -7.10 5.03
CA GLY A 16 14.12 -7.98 4.37
C GLY A 16 13.96 -7.76 2.87
N ALA A 17 14.89 -7.05 2.21
CA ALA A 17 14.92 -6.93 0.75
C ALA A 17 14.99 -8.32 0.07
N PRO A 18 14.28 -8.54 -1.06
CA PRO A 18 13.44 -7.58 -1.80
C PRO A 18 11.98 -7.47 -1.30
N GLY A 19 11.65 -8.10 -0.18
CA GLY A 19 10.28 -8.29 0.30
C GLY A 19 9.73 -9.68 -0.01
N ILE A 20 8.57 -10.02 0.56
CA ILE A 20 7.85 -11.26 0.26
C ILE A 20 7.14 -11.16 -1.09
N ASP A 21 6.92 -12.28 -1.76
CA ASP A 21 6.15 -12.32 -3.00
C ASP A 21 4.74 -11.76 -2.80
N ALA A 22 4.35 -10.85 -3.69
CA ALA A 22 3.01 -10.29 -3.70
C ALA A 22 1.97 -11.36 -4.08
N ARG A 23 0.75 -11.19 -3.57
CA ARG A 23 -0.42 -12.02 -3.93
C ARG A 23 -1.57 -11.10 -4.32
N TRP A 24 -2.52 -11.61 -5.11
CA TRP A 24 -3.76 -10.87 -5.37
C TRP A 24 -4.68 -10.88 -4.15
N THR A 25 -5.57 -9.90 -4.03
CA THR A 25 -6.67 -9.98 -3.06
C THR A 25 -7.78 -10.88 -3.60
N SER A 26 -8.76 -11.20 -2.74
CA SER A 26 -9.95 -11.94 -3.17
C SER A 26 -10.70 -11.16 -4.27
N SER A 27 -11.18 -11.86 -5.30
CA SER A 27 -12.04 -11.28 -6.33
C SER A 27 -13.46 -10.97 -5.82
N ALA A 28 -13.83 -11.45 -4.63
CA ALA A 28 -15.11 -11.10 -4.00
C ALA A 28 -15.06 -9.66 -3.50
N LYS A 29 -15.71 -8.74 -4.23
CA LYS A 29 -15.76 -7.31 -3.89
C LYS A 29 -17.12 -6.94 -3.31
N ASN A 30 -17.10 -6.14 -2.25
CA ASN A 30 -18.28 -5.49 -1.69
C ASN A 30 -18.70 -4.26 -2.49
N GLY A 31 -17.76 -3.61 -3.19
CA GLY A 31 -18.05 -2.43 -4.01
C GLY A 31 -16.94 -2.07 -4.97
N VAL A 32 -17.29 -1.29 -5.99
CA VAL A 32 -16.37 -0.68 -6.96
C VAL A 32 -16.79 0.76 -7.21
N GLY A 33 -15.84 1.63 -7.54
CA GLY A 33 -16.14 3.03 -7.82
C GLY A 33 -15.11 3.72 -8.69
N THR A 34 -15.56 4.76 -9.38
CA THR A 34 -14.75 5.72 -10.14
C THR A 34 -15.55 7.02 -10.29
N ALA A 35 -14.87 8.11 -10.66
CA ALA A 35 -15.55 9.35 -10.98
C ALA A 35 -16.30 9.23 -12.32
N LEU A 36 -17.38 9.99 -12.49
CA LEU A 36 -18.06 10.11 -13.79
C LEU A 36 -17.23 10.91 -14.81
N SER A 37 -16.35 11.79 -14.34
CA SER A 37 -15.50 12.63 -15.19
C SER A 37 -14.20 11.92 -15.55
N ALA A 38 -13.79 12.01 -16.81
CA ALA A 38 -12.50 11.53 -17.29
C ALA A 38 -11.29 12.29 -16.69
N ALA A 39 -11.52 13.42 -15.99
CA ALA A 39 -10.47 14.14 -15.29
C ALA A 39 -9.87 13.34 -14.11
N SER A 40 -10.57 12.32 -13.62
CA SER A 40 -10.07 11.42 -12.57
C SER A 40 -10.03 9.98 -13.09
N PRO A 41 -8.90 9.54 -13.66
CA PRO A 41 -8.72 8.17 -14.15
C PRO A 41 -8.32 7.24 -13.00
N VAL A 42 -9.11 7.24 -11.92
CA VAL A 42 -8.90 6.42 -10.74
C VAL A 42 -10.10 5.50 -10.55
N TRP A 43 -9.83 4.21 -10.38
CA TRP A 43 -10.82 3.21 -10.00
C TRP A 43 -10.41 2.57 -8.69
N PHE A 44 -11.37 2.21 -7.86
CA PHE A 44 -11.11 1.53 -6.60
C PHE A 44 -12.10 0.39 -6.37
N THR A 45 -11.67 -0.58 -5.56
CA THR A 45 -12.48 -1.71 -5.10
C THR A 45 -12.50 -1.75 -3.56
N LEU A 46 -13.57 -2.31 -3.01
CA LEU A 46 -13.75 -2.49 -1.57
C LEU A 46 -14.00 -3.97 -1.25
N SER A 47 -13.36 -4.49 -0.21
CA SER A 47 -13.71 -5.76 0.41
C SER A 47 -13.20 -5.81 1.85
N HIS A 48 -13.88 -6.57 2.71
CA HIS A 48 -13.47 -6.75 4.12
C HIS A 48 -13.34 -5.43 4.90
N GLY A 49 -14.19 -4.44 4.60
CA GLY A 49 -14.16 -3.13 5.25
C GLY A 49 -13.09 -2.16 4.75
N ILE A 50 -12.16 -2.59 3.89
CA ILE A 50 -11.03 -1.78 3.44
C ILE A 50 -11.05 -1.52 1.93
N LEU A 51 -10.21 -0.58 1.48
CA LEU A 51 -9.82 -0.45 0.07
C LEU A 51 -8.86 -1.57 -0.30
N ASN A 52 -9.07 -2.19 -1.47
CA ASN A 52 -8.13 -3.18 -2.01
C ASN A 52 -7.38 -2.62 -3.22
N GLU A 53 -7.69 -3.11 -4.42
CA GLU A 53 -7.08 -2.63 -5.64
C GLU A 53 -7.58 -1.22 -5.98
N ILE A 54 -6.60 -0.31 -6.12
CA ILE A 54 -6.75 1.02 -6.69
C ILE A 54 -5.98 1.03 -8.01
N TYR A 55 -6.63 1.48 -9.08
CA TYR A 55 -6.12 1.42 -10.44
C TYR A 55 -5.89 2.82 -10.99
N TYR A 56 -4.74 3.03 -11.62
CA TYR A 56 -4.34 4.26 -12.29
C TYR A 56 -3.15 3.99 -13.23
N PRO A 57 -3.01 4.69 -14.37
CA PRO A 57 -3.99 5.57 -15.02
C PRO A 57 -5.03 4.79 -15.86
N ARG A 58 -4.96 3.45 -15.87
CA ARG A 58 -5.85 2.56 -16.60
C ARG A 58 -6.42 1.50 -15.66
N VAL A 59 -7.60 0.99 -16.00
CA VAL A 59 -8.33 -0.02 -15.21
C VAL A 59 -7.59 -1.37 -15.11
N ASP A 60 -6.64 -1.64 -16.00
CA ASP A 60 -5.81 -2.85 -16.00
C ASP A 60 -4.53 -2.71 -15.17
N SER A 61 -4.27 -1.53 -14.60
CA SER A 61 -3.02 -1.16 -13.94
C SER A 61 -3.26 -0.96 -12.44
N ALA A 62 -3.22 -2.04 -11.67
CA ALA A 62 -3.37 -1.98 -10.22
C ALA A 62 -2.11 -1.38 -9.56
N CYS A 63 -2.27 -0.32 -8.79
CA CYS A 63 -1.20 0.41 -8.09
C CYS A 63 -1.16 0.16 -6.58
N THR A 64 -2.26 -0.33 -6.02
CA THR A 64 -2.40 -0.63 -4.59
C THR A 64 -3.06 -1.99 -4.45
N ARG A 65 -2.74 -2.72 -3.37
CA ARG A 65 -3.33 -4.03 -3.08
C ARG A 65 -4.32 -3.97 -1.93
N ASP A 66 -3.91 -3.37 -0.81
CA ASP A 66 -4.71 -3.21 0.40
C ASP A 66 -4.38 -1.84 1.00
N PHE A 67 -5.40 -1.08 1.36
CA PHE A 67 -5.31 0.18 2.08
C PHE A 67 -6.38 0.17 3.17
N GLY A 68 -5.95 0.12 4.43
CA GLY A 68 -6.84 0.01 5.58
C GLY A 68 -6.15 0.48 6.85
N LEU A 69 -6.92 0.49 7.94
CA LEU A 69 -6.43 0.96 9.23
C LEU A 69 -5.89 -0.17 10.11
N VAL A 70 -4.92 0.19 10.95
CA VAL A 70 -4.44 -0.64 12.06
C VAL A 70 -4.61 0.18 13.34
N VAL A 71 -5.27 -0.39 14.34
CA VAL A 71 -5.47 0.21 15.65
C VAL A 71 -4.58 -0.49 16.66
N THR A 72 -3.83 0.28 17.44
CA THR A 72 -2.91 -0.22 18.47
C THR A 72 -3.22 0.39 19.83
N VAL A 73 -3.02 -0.37 20.91
CA VAL A 73 -3.07 0.15 22.28
C VAL A 73 -1.82 -0.26 23.06
N SER A 74 -1.62 0.32 24.25
CA SER A 74 -0.54 -0.09 25.14
C SER A 74 -0.67 -1.57 25.52
N GLY A 75 0.46 -2.24 25.74
CA GLY A 75 0.50 -3.67 26.07
C GLY A 75 0.59 -4.61 24.86
N GLY A 76 0.87 -4.07 23.66
CA GLY A 76 1.22 -4.87 22.47
C GLY A 76 0.03 -5.42 21.68
N TYR A 77 -1.20 -5.00 22.02
CA TYR A 77 -2.37 -5.32 21.21
C TYR A 77 -2.40 -4.49 19.92
N PHE A 78 -2.72 -5.16 18.82
CA PHE A 78 -3.07 -4.53 17.55
C PHE A 78 -4.28 -5.24 16.92
N SER A 79 -5.04 -4.49 16.13
CA SER A 79 -6.13 -5.01 15.30
C SER A 79 -6.07 -4.35 13.93
N GLU A 80 -6.22 -5.15 12.89
CA GLU A 80 -6.28 -4.71 11.50
C GLU A 80 -7.76 -4.66 11.10
N GLU A 81 -8.22 -3.58 10.49
CA GLU A 81 -9.64 -3.44 10.09
C GLU A 81 -10.16 -4.59 9.21
N LYS A 82 -9.27 -5.21 8.43
CA LYS A 82 -9.58 -6.35 7.57
C LYS A 82 -9.93 -7.64 8.34
N ARG A 83 -9.62 -7.72 9.65
CA ARG A 83 -9.69 -8.95 10.46
C ARG A 83 -10.29 -8.76 11.84
#